data_AF-A0A9N9F0Q1-F1
#
_entry.id   AF-A0A9N9F0Q1-F1
#
_cell.length_a   1.000
_cell.length_b   1.000
_cell.length_c   1.000
_cell.angle_alpha   90.00
_cell.angle_beta   90.00
_cell.angle_gamma   90.00
#
_symmetry.space_group_name_H-M   'P 1'
#
loop_
_entity.id
_entity.type
_entity.pdbx_description
1 polymer ?
#
loop_
_entity_poly.entity_id
_entity_poly.type
_entity_poly.pdbx_seq_one_letter_code
_entity_poly.pdbx_strand_id
1 'polypeptide(L)'
;MCPRIVREALYKYQDEAEKWPDQWIRRELKGEWDKARAVLAQFVNADVDEIAFIPSSITGINAVLKKSRLDANNGKVNLIEVDVIDASLSDEELIKRTECIIEESQTRNQSKLL
;
A
#
# COMPACT_ATOMS: atom_id res chain seq x y z
N MET A 1 13.50 8.50 14.70
CA MET A 1 13.13 8.27 16.13
C MET A 1 11.66 7.87 16.15
N CYS A 2 11.28 6.78 16.81
CA CYS A 2 9.90 6.31 16.86
C CYS A 2 9.14 6.95 18.04
N PRO A 3 7.88 7.40 17.91
CA PRO A 3 7.09 7.92 19.02
C PRO A 3 7.00 6.94 20.19
N ARG A 4 6.96 7.46 21.43
CA ARG A 4 6.95 6.62 22.65
C ARG A 4 5.82 5.60 22.66
N ILE A 5 4.62 6.01 22.25
CA ILE A 5 3.43 5.15 22.24
C ILE A 5 3.59 3.93 21.31
N VAL A 6 4.24 4.11 20.16
CA VAL A 6 4.48 3.04 19.19
C VAL A 6 5.53 2.07 19.73
N ARG A 7 6.57 2.60 20.39
CA ARG A 7 7.62 1.79 21.00
C ARG A 7 7.11 0.97 22.19
N GLU A 8 6.22 1.52 23.01
CA GLU A 8 5.57 0.78 24.11
C GLU A 8 4.72 -0.39 23.59
N ALA A 9 3.96 -0.16 22.52
CA ALA A 9 3.21 -1.24 21.87
C ALA A 9 4.14 -2.32 21.29
N LEU A 10 5.26 -1.92 20.65
CA LEU A 10 6.24 -2.86 20.14
C LEU A 10 6.80 -3.77 21.24
N TYR A 11 7.24 -3.19 22.37
CA TYR A 11 7.78 -3.99 23.47
C TYR A 11 6.76 -4.93 24.08
N LYS A 12 5.50 -4.50 24.20
CA LYS A 12 4.41 -5.38 24.65
C LYS A 12 4.28 -6.62 23.76
N TYR A 13 4.26 -6.45 22.45
CA TYR A 13 4.16 -7.58 21.52
C TYR A 13 5.42 -8.46 21.50
N GLN A 14 6.60 -7.87 21.74
CA GLN A 14 7.84 -8.65 21.91
C GLN A 14 7.79 -9.51 23.16
N ASP A 15 7.40 -8.94 24.31
CA ASP A 15 7.27 -9.69 25.55
C ASP A 15 6.24 -10.84 25.43
N GLU A 16 5.11 -10.61 24.78
CA GLU A 16 4.10 -11.64 24.50
C GLU A 16 4.65 -12.76 23.60
N ALA A 17 5.37 -12.39 22.54
CA ALA A 17 6.00 -13.33 21.62
C ALA A 17 7.13 -14.14 22.27
N GLU A 18 7.92 -13.54 23.15
CA GLU A 18 9.04 -14.20 23.83
C GLU A 18 8.58 -15.09 24.98
N LYS A 19 7.48 -14.74 25.65
CA LYS A 19 6.93 -15.51 26.77
C LYS A 19 6.38 -16.87 26.34
N TRP A 20 5.64 -16.93 25.24
CA TRP A 20 5.03 -18.17 24.71
C TRP A 20 5.07 -18.21 23.17
N PRO A 21 6.24 -18.43 22.55
CA PRO A 21 6.42 -18.23 21.11
C PRO A 21 5.55 -19.11 20.23
N ASP A 22 5.36 -20.38 20.60
CA ASP A 22 4.55 -21.31 19.80
C ASP A 22 3.06 -20.92 19.82
N GLN A 23 2.53 -20.59 21.00
CA GLN A 23 1.15 -20.14 21.16
C GLN A 23 0.92 -18.80 20.45
N TRP A 24 1.83 -17.85 20.65
CA TRP A 24 1.75 -16.52 20.05
C TRP A 24 1.67 -16.60 18.53
N ILE A 25 2.66 -17.23 17.89
CA ILE A 25 2.77 -17.29 16.42
C ILE A 25 1.60 -18.08 15.81
N ARG A 26 1.19 -19.19 16.43
CA ARG A 26 0.19 -20.08 15.82
C ARG A 26 -1.25 -19.66 16.07
N ARG A 27 -1.54 -18.99 17.19
CA ARG A 27 -2.92 -18.77 17.66
C ARG A 27 -3.28 -17.31 17.85
N GLU A 28 -2.36 -16.51 18.38
CA GLU A 28 -2.69 -15.15 18.84
C GLU A 28 -2.37 -14.10 17.79
N LEU A 29 -1.24 -14.24 17.10
CA LEU A 29 -0.74 -13.29 16.10
C LEU A 29 -1.77 -12.95 15.03
N LYS A 30 -2.49 -13.96 14.52
CA LYS A 30 -3.52 -13.76 13.50
C LYS A 30 -4.62 -12.81 13.99
N GLY A 31 -5.09 -12.99 15.22
CA GLY A 31 -6.13 -12.14 15.81
C GLY A 31 -5.67 -10.69 15.97
N GLU A 32 -4.42 -10.48 16.38
CA GLU A 32 -3.84 -9.14 16.46
C GLU A 32 -3.65 -8.49 15.09
N TRP A 33 -3.27 -9.28 14.07
CA TRP A 33 -3.19 -8.80 12.69
C TRP A 33 -4.56 -8.39 12.15
N ASP A 34 -5.61 -9.18 12.40
CA ASP A 34 -6.96 -8.88 11.95
C ASP A 34 -7.49 -7.58 12.58
N LYS A 35 -7.20 -7.34 13.86
CA LYS A 35 -7.51 -6.06 14.53
C LYS A 35 -6.79 -4.89 13.88
N ALA A 36 -5.48 -5.04 13.61
CA ALA A 36 -4.69 -4.00 12.98
C ALA A 36 -5.17 -3.71 11.54
N ARG A 37 -5.50 -4.74 10.76
CA ARG A 37 -6.08 -4.60 9.42
C ARG A 37 -7.42 -3.88 9.46
N ALA A 38 -8.30 -4.19 10.40
CA ALA A 38 -9.60 -3.53 10.51
C ALA A 38 -9.48 -2.03 10.78
N VAL A 39 -8.56 -1.62 11.66
CA VAL A 39 -8.28 -0.20 11.94
C VAL A 39 -7.72 0.50 10.70
N LEU A 40 -6.79 -0.14 9.98
CA LEU A 40 -6.22 0.44 8.76
C LEU A 40 -7.24 0.54 7.63
N ALA A 41 -8.07 -0.48 7.44
CA ALA A 41 -9.14 -0.49 6.45
C ALA A 41 -10.11 0.67 6.67
N GLN A 42 -10.48 0.93 7.92
CA GLN A 42 -11.29 2.10 8.28
C GLN A 42 -10.55 3.42 8.00
N PHE A 43 -9.25 3.49 8.30
CA PHE A 43 -8.45 4.69 8.09
C PHE A 43 -8.31 5.05 6.59
N VAL A 44 -8.16 4.05 5.72
CA VAL A 44 -8.00 4.26 4.26
C VAL A 44 -9.29 4.09 3.46
N ASN A 45 -10.41 3.83 4.14
CA ASN A 45 -11.73 3.57 3.53
C ASN A 45 -11.71 2.44 2.47
N ALA A 46 -11.14 1.30 2.84
CA ALA A 46 -11.09 0.08 2.02
C ALA A 46 -11.71 -1.12 2.75
N ASP A 47 -11.90 -2.24 2.06
CA ASP A 47 -12.29 -3.49 2.71
C ASP A 47 -11.10 -4.06 3.53
N VAL A 48 -11.37 -4.70 4.66
CA VAL A 48 -10.36 -5.39 5.47
C VAL A 48 -9.63 -6.46 4.67
N ASP A 49 -10.33 -7.10 3.73
CA ASP A 49 -9.76 -8.13 2.86
C ASP A 49 -8.84 -7.58 1.77
N GLU A 50 -8.85 -6.26 1.54
CA GLU A 50 -7.94 -5.57 0.60
C GLU A 50 -6.64 -5.08 1.27
N ILE A 51 -6.53 -5.19 2.60
CA ILE A 51 -5.36 -4.75 3.36
C ILE A 51 -4.38 -5.91 3.57
N ALA A 52 -3.13 -5.73 3.13
CA ALA A 52 -2.04 -6.67 3.36
C ALA A 52 -0.82 -5.99 3.98
N PHE A 53 -0.22 -6.63 4.99
CA PHE A 53 1.06 -6.20 5.56
C PHE A 53 2.23 -6.73 4.73
N ILE A 54 3.12 -5.84 4.31
CA ILE A 54 4.35 -6.15 3.58
C ILE A 54 5.55 -5.55 4.30
N PRO A 55 6.75 -6.16 4.19
CA PRO A 55 7.95 -5.64 4.85
C PRO A 55 8.38 -4.26 4.36
N SER A 56 8.10 -3.95 3.09
CA SER A 56 8.42 -2.66 2.47
C SER A 56 7.56 -2.44 1.22
N SER A 57 7.40 -1.18 0.81
CA SER A 57 6.66 -0.83 -0.41
C SER A 57 7.26 -1.46 -1.68
N ILE A 58 8.59 -1.55 -1.77
CA ILE A 58 9.29 -2.18 -2.91
C ILE A 58 8.94 -3.68 -3.01
N THR A 59 8.81 -4.36 -1.87
CA THR A 59 8.37 -5.76 -1.84
C THR A 59 6.96 -5.91 -2.41
N GLY A 60 6.05 -5.00 -2.08
CA GLY A 60 4.69 -4.98 -2.60
C GLY A 60 4.64 -4.76 -4.11
N ILE A 61 5.36 -3.74 -4.61
CA ILE A 61 5.45 -3.45 -6.05
C ILE A 61 5.98 -4.67 -6.82
N ASN A 62 7.07 -5.27 -6.33
CA ASN A 62 7.65 -6.46 -6.95
C ASN A 62 6.69 -7.66 -6.94
N ALA A 63 5.88 -7.81 -5.89
CA ALA A 63 4.89 -8.89 -5.81
C ALA A 63 3.79 -8.71 -6.86
N VAL A 64 3.28 -7.48 -7.04
CA VAL A 64 2.26 -7.17 -8.05
C VAL A 64 2.81 -7.38 -9.46
N LEU A 65 3.96 -6.79 -9.78
CA LEU A 65 4.56 -6.88 -11.13
C LEU A 65 4.89 -8.31 -11.55
N LYS A 66 5.35 -9.15 -10.61
CA LYS A 66 5.62 -10.58 -10.88
C LYS A 66 4.35 -11.39 -11.16
N LYS A 67 3.20 -10.96 -10.61
CA LYS A 67 1.93 -11.68 -10.72
C LYS A 67 1.08 -11.21 -11.89
N SER A 68 1.21 -9.95 -12.32
CA SER A 68 0.60 -9.49 -13.56
C SER A 68 1.20 -10.26 -14.73
N ARG A 69 0.39 -11.06 -15.44
CA ARG A 69 0.73 -11.57 -16.77
C ARG A 69 0.81 -10.38 -17.72
N LEU A 70 1.95 -9.69 -17.69
CA LEU A 70 2.25 -8.63 -18.65
C LEU A 70 2.55 -9.35 -19.97
N ASP A 71 1.63 -9.26 -20.92
CA ASP A 71 1.78 -9.85 -22.25
C ASP A 71 3.02 -9.24 -22.91
N ALA A 72 4.09 -10.03 -22.94
CA ALA A 72 5.40 -9.66 -23.50
C ALA A 72 5.34 -9.35 -25.01
N ASN A 73 4.21 -9.59 -25.67
CA ASN A 73 4.06 -9.43 -27.11
C ASN A 73 3.88 -7.97 -27.57
N ASN A 74 3.52 -7.03 -26.68
CA ASN A 74 3.38 -5.62 -27.05
C ASN A 74 4.44 -4.68 -26.44
N GLY A 75 5.47 -5.22 -25.76
CA GLY A 75 6.73 -4.53 -25.46
C GLY A 75 6.67 -3.17 -24.73
N LYS A 76 5.49 -2.72 -24.28
CA LYS A 76 5.28 -1.44 -23.60
C LYS A 76 4.48 -1.69 -22.34
N VAL A 77 5.19 -1.97 -21.25
CA VAL A 77 4.64 -1.71 -19.93
C VAL A 77 4.72 -0.20 -19.75
N ASN A 78 3.59 0.51 -19.89
CA ASN A 78 3.53 1.90 -19.46
C ASN A 78 3.68 1.85 -17.93
N LEU A 79 4.87 2.16 -17.42
CA LEU A 79 5.05 2.48 -16.01
C LEU A 79 4.18 3.72 -15.78
N ILE A 80 3.07 3.54 -15.06
CA ILE A 80 2.29 4.67 -14.58
C ILE A 80 3.25 5.39 -13.61
N GLU A 81 3.64 6.62 -13.93
CA GLU A 81 4.24 7.51 -12.94
C GLU A 81 3.22 7.68 -11.83
N VAL A 82 3.45 7.00 -10.71
CA VAL A 82 2.65 7.19 -9.50
C VAL A 82 3.24 8.40 -8.81
N ASP A 83 2.68 9.57 -9.11
CA ASP A 83 2.94 10.76 -8.31
C ASP A 83 2.38 10.51 -6.91
N VAL A 84 3.28 10.42 -5.92
CA VAL A 84 2.89 10.38 -4.52
C VAL A 84 2.36 11.78 -4.19
N ILE A 85 1.04 11.94 -4.26
CA ILE A 85 0.41 13.20 -3.96
C ILE A 85 0.46 13.39 -2.43
N ASP A 86 1.17 14.43 -1.99
CA ASP A 86 1.28 14.77 -0.59
C ASP A 86 -0.11 15.16 -0.04
N ALA A 87 -0.55 14.50 1.02
CA ALA A 87 -1.86 14.73 1.65
C ALA A 87 -1.98 16.12 2.32
N SER A 88 -0.95 16.96 2.20
CA SER A 88 -0.92 18.35 2.65
C SER A 88 -1.53 19.35 1.65
N LEU A 89 -1.89 18.90 0.44
CA LEU A 89 -2.47 19.73 -0.61
C LEU A 89 -3.97 19.97 -0.38
N SER A 90 -4.45 21.18 -0.65
CA SER A 90 -5.87 21.51 -0.61
C SER A 90 -6.63 20.78 -1.74
N ASP A 91 -7.90 20.47 -1.51
CA ASP A 91 -8.76 19.73 -2.46
C ASP A 91 -8.76 20.33 -3.87
N GLU A 92 -8.70 21.67 -3.99
CA GLU A 92 -8.62 22.37 -5.29
C GLU A 92 -7.31 22.06 -6.04
N GLU A 93 -6.19 22.01 -5.33
CA GLU A 93 -4.86 21.74 -5.90
C GLU A 93 -4.74 20.27 -6.33
N LEU A 94 -5.40 19.37 -5.58
CA LEU A 94 -5.53 17.95 -5.91
C LEU A 94 -6.34 17.74 -7.19
N ILE A 95 -7.53 18.37 -7.29
CA ILE A 95 -8.40 18.27 -8.47
C ILE A 95 -7.65 18.75 -9.71
N LYS A 96 -7.01 19.92 -9.65
CA LYS A 96 -6.29 20.50 -10.79
C LYS A 96 -5.11 19.64 -11.27
N ARG A 97 -4.36 19.02 -10.35
CA ARG A 97 -3.26 18.10 -10.71
C ARG A 97 -3.79 16.80 -11.30
N THR A 98 -4.90 16.27 -10.77
CA THR A 98 -5.53 15.07 -11.29
C THR A 98 -6.07 15.29 -12.70
N GLU A 99 -6.71 16.44 -12.96
CA GLU A 99 -7.17 16.86 -14.29
C GLU A 99 -6.01 16.96 -15.29
N CYS A 100 -4.90 17.60 -14.88
CA CYS A 100 -3.69 17.72 -15.70
C CYS A 100 -3.11 16.34 -16.09
N ILE A 101 -3.03 15.41 -15.14
CA ILE A 101 -2.53 14.05 -15.39
C ILE A 101 -3.46 13.30 -16.36
N ILE A 102 -4.78 13.46 -16.20
CA ILE A 102 -5.78 12.83 -17.10
C ILE A 102 -5.62 13.37 -18.52
N GLU A 103 -5.51 14.68 -18.71
CA GLU A 103 -5.32 15.32 -20.02
C GLU A 103 -4.02 14.89 -20.72
N GLU A 104 -2.92 14.83 -19.97
CA GLU A 104 -1.64 14.36 -20.51
C GLU A 104 -1.64 12.87 -20.86
N SER A 105 -2.40 12.06 -20.13
CA SER A 105 -2.58 10.62 -20.43
C SER A 105 -3.41 10.41 -21.71
N GLN A 106 -4.43 11.25 -21.94
CA GLN A 106 -5.29 11.22 -23.13
C GLN A 106 -4.48 11.61 -24.39
N THR A 107 -3.67 12.66 -24.29
CA THR A 107 -2.85 13.17 -25.40
C THR A 107 -1.75 12.19 -25.80
N ARG A 108 -1.14 11.50 -24.82
CA ARG A 108 -0.16 10.41 -25.04
C ARG A 108 -0.78 9.14 -25.64
N ASN A 109 -2.08 8.90 -25.45
CA ASN A 109 -2.78 7.77 -26.08
C ASN A 109 -3.20 8.08 -27.53
N GLN A 110 -3.64 9.31 -27.82
CA GLN A 110 -4.02 9.71 -29.18
C GLN A 110 -2.82 9.78 -30.13
N SER A 111 -1.64 10.18 -29.65
CA SER A 111 -0.40 10.20 -30.44
C SER A 111 0.18 8.82 -30.76
N LYS A 112 -0.29 7.73 -30.12
CA LYS A 112 0.11 6.35 -30.42
C LYS A 112 -0.77 5.65 -31.46
N LEU A 113 -1.84 6.32 -31.92
CA LEU A 113 -2.83 5.81 -32.90
C LEU A 113 -2.64 6.36 -34.33
N LEU A 114 -1.65 7.25 -34.54
CA LEU A 114 -1.17 7.73 -35.85
C LEU A 114 0.23 7.16 -36.12
#